data_AF-A0A7Y0QWB5-F1
#
_entry.id   AF-A0A7Y0QWB5-F1
#
_cell.length_a   1.000
_cell.length_b   1.000
_cell.length_c   1.000
_cell.angle_alpha   90.00
_cell.angle_beta   90.00
_cell.angle_gamma   90.00
#
_symmetry.space_group_name_H-M   'P 1'
#
loop_
_entity.id
_entity.type
_entity.pdbx_description
1 polymer ?
#
loop_
_entity_poly.entity_id
_entity_poly.type
_entity_poly.pdbx_seq_one_letter_code
_entity_poly.pdbx_strand_id
1 'polypeptide(L)'
;MAVAFWWSIPAHSIESKLCAQALSKPNYLVEVGQAAEKAKTEICAAESQIEMNLAYIDFLDDIKGWFDSYGGFKDSVYVVDALKKRITIANPSVTVDLSLSDKLQVGTDTFEPADENKCIQVSSTTRCVEVLEEFIELHVEIQNLQAEPERLETLKKLKKLHADWEPFLEQMKGQTGLELVINRHAYRNDTDTFSGPPASQWIVLHPIVLIENVSAAADGENTQEALGLEIIGMNWWKQDKWYVPSGASVLAVYSDRTDVDDVGYGLALHFLSNYTFGYTNHGGEDGVFVSVDVIKLFQDKKKVFESYKSAFD
;
A
#
# COMPACT_ATOMS: atom_id res chain seq x y z
N MET A 1 -29.47 35.51 3.43
CA MET A 1 -29.84 34.56 4.50
C MET A 1 -29.77 33.17 3.87
N ALA A 2 -28.60 32.53 3.95
CA ALA A 2 -28.35 31.24 3.30
C ALA A 2 -28.49 30.15 4.37
N VAL A 3 -29.49 29.29 4.21
CA VAL A 3 -29.73 28.13 5.07
C VAL A 3 -28.80 27.02 4.60
N ALA A 4 -27.74 26.77 5.35
CA ALA A 4 -26.88 25.61 5.15
C ALA A 4 -27.60 24.37 5.68
N PHE A 5 -28.09 23.53 4.78
CA PHE A 5 -28.59 22.21 5.11
C PHE A 5 -27.40 21.29 5.40
N TRP A 6 -27.12 21.07 6.69
CA TRP A 6 -26.28 19.96 7.14
C TRP A 6 -27.07 18.67 6.98
N TRP A 7 -26.85 17.96 5.88
CA TRP A 7 -27.19 16.53 5.82
C TRP A 7 -25.97 15.77 6.32
N SER A 8 -26.07 15.29 7.56
CA SER A 8 -25.23 14.22 8.06
C SER A 8 -25.46 13.02 7.15
N ILE A 9 -24.51 12.72 6.26
CA ILE A 9 -24.53 11.45 5.53
C ILE A 9 -24.26 10.38 6.59
N PRO A 10 -25.16 9.41 6.83
CA PRO A 10 -24.84 8.29 7.69
C PRO A 10 -23.64 7.57 7.07
N ALA A 11 -22.51 7.60 7.78
CA ALA A 11 -21.41 6.69 7.49
C ALA A 11 -21.97 5.28 7.69
N HIS A 12 -21.77 4.38 6.71
CA HIS A 12 -22.12 2.95 6.72
C HIS A 12 -23.39 2.48 5.98
N SER A 13 -23.90 3.16 4.94
CA SER A 13 -24.99 2.60 4.11
C SER A 13 -24.54 1.80 2.87
N ILE A 14 -23.34 1.23 2.87
CA ILE A 14 -23.06 0.11 1.97
C ILE A 14 -23.35 -1.13 2.82
N GLU A 15 -24.51 -1.76 2.63
CA GLU A 15 -24.82 -3.04 3.28
C GLU A 15 -23.61 -3.97 3.16
N SER A 16 -23.05 -4.36 4.30
CA SER A 16 -21.98 -5.33 4.36
C SER A 16 -22.43 -6.60 3.63
N LYS A 17 -21.63 -7.05 2.66
CA LYS A 17 -21.92 -8.30 1.94
C LYS A 17 -21.88 -9.50 2.89
N LEU A 18 -21.07 -9.42 3.93
CA LEU A 18 -20.95 -10.46 4.95
C LEU A 18 -22.21 -10.51 5.83
N CYS A 19 -22.81 -9.37 6.16
CA CYS A 19 -24.07 -9.33 6.91
C CYS A 19 -25.23 -10.00 6.16
N ALA A 20 -25.23 -9.95 4.83
CA ALA A 20 -26.21 -10.65 4.00
C ALA A 20 -25.92 -12.16 3.80
N GLN A 21 -24.70 -12.61 4.07
CA GLN A 21 -24.28 -14.01 3.88
C GLN A 21 -24.71 -14.86 5.08
N ALA A 22 -25.33 -16.03 4.84
CA ALA A 22 -25.63 -16.98 5.91
C ALA A 22 -24.34 -17.53 6.55
N LEU A 23 -24.32 -17.70 7.87
CA LEU A 23 -23.21 -18.36 8.56
C LEU A 23 -23.16 -19.84 8.19
N SER A 24 -22.00 -20.44 8.38
CA SER A 24 -21.82 -21.88 8.26
C SER A 24 -22.69 -22.60 9.28
N LYS A 25 -23.39 -23.65 8.83
CA LYS A 25 -24.34 -24.38 9.68
C LYS A 25 -23.55 -25.31 10.62
N PRO A 26 -23.66 -25.16 11.95
CA PRO A 26 -22.97 -26.05 12.88
C PRO A 26 -23.54 -27.47 12.82
N ASN A 27 -22.67 -28.46 12.75
CA ASN A 27 -22.99 -29.89 12.85
C ASN A 27 -22.81 -30.41 14.28
N TYR A 28 -21.84 -29.86 15.01
CA TYR A 28 -21.45 -30.33 16.35
C TYR A 28 -21.66 -29.21 17.39
N LEU A 29 -21.22 -28.00 17.08
CA LEU A 29 -21.18 -26.86 17.99
C LEU A 29 -22.44 -25.99 17.87
N VAL A 30 -23.61 -26.59 18.10
CA VAL A 30 -24.91 -25.91 17.96
C VAL A 30 -25.00 -24.65 18.83
N GLU A 31 -24.51 -24.71 20.07
CA GLU A 31 -24.50 -23.55 20.98
C GLU A 31 -23.57 -22.43 20.50
N VAL A 32 -22.39 -22.78 19.96
CA VAL A 32 -21.46 -21.80 19.36
C VAL A 32 -22.09 -21.16 18.13
N GLY A 33 -22.77 -21.94 17.28
CA GLY A 33 -23.46 -21.39 16.11
C GLY A 33 -24.64 -20.49 16.49
N GLN A 34 -25.37 -20.78 17.56
CA GLN A 34 -26.40 -19.88 18.09
C GLN A 34 -25.82 -18.57 18.61
N ALA A 35 -24.72 -18.64 19.36
CA ALA A 35 -23.98 -17.46 19.80
C ALA A 35 -23.44 -16.66 18.61
N ALA A 36 -22.97 -17.33 17.56
CA ALA A 36 -22.49 -16.70 16.33
C ALA A 36 -23.62 -15.97 15.58
N GLU A 37 -24.81 -16.56 15.44
CA GLU A 37 -25.96 -15.88 14.81
C GLU A 37 -26.41 -14.64 15.61
N LYS A 38 -26.41 -14.73 16.95
CA LYS A 38 -26.67 -13.59 17.84
C LYS A 38 -25.61 -12.49 17.61
N ALA A 39 -24.33 -12.86 17.66
CA ALA A 39 -23.21 -11.94 17.46
C ALA A 39 -23.27 -11.26 16.09
N LYS A 40 -23.55 -12.01 15.03
CA LYS A 40 -23.74 -11.46 13.68
C LYS A 40 -24.85 -10.42 13.66
N THR A 41 -25.97 -10.69 14.31
CA THR A 41 -27.11 -9.75 14.38
C THR A 41 -26.68 -8.44 15.06
N GLU A 42 -25.97 -8.54 16.18
CA GLU A 42 -25.48 -7.39 16.95
C GLU A 42 -24.40 -6.60 16.18
N ILE A 43 -23.41 -7.28 15.60
CA ILE A 43 -22.35 -6.67 14.79
C ILE A 43 -22.93 -5.96 13.57
N CYS A 44 -23.90 -6.56 12.89
CA CYS A 44 -24.53 -5.97 11.71
C CYS A 44 -25.50 -4.82 12.03
N ALA A 45 -25.99 -4.74 13.26
CA ALA A 45 -26.84 -3.64 13.74
C ALA A 45 -26.03 -2.50 14.38
N ALA A 46 -24.75 -2.71 14.68
CA ALA A 46 -23.89 -1.73 15.31
C ALA A 46 -23.69 -0.47 14.45
N GLU A 47 -23.72 0.70 15.08
CA GLU A 47 -23.53 2.00 14.42
C GLU A 47 -22.07 2.45 14.44
N SER A 48 -21.22 1.76 15.22
CA SER A 48 -19.81 2.10 15.37
C SER A 48 -18.90 0.88 15.49
N GLN A 49 -17.62 1.06 15.14
CA GLN A 49 -16.60 0.01 15.31
C GLN A 49 -16.45 -0.43 16.78
N ILE A 50 -16.67 0.48 17.73
CA ILE A 50 -16.62 0.16 19.16
C ILE A 50 -17.75 -0.83 19.52
N GLU A 51 -18.96 -0.58 19.04
CA GLU A 51 -20.10 -1.48 19.25
C GLU A 51 -19.89 -2.84 18.59
N MET A 52 -19.32 -2.88 17.38
CA MET A 52 -18.94 -4.14 16.72
C MET A 52 -17.91 -4.91 17.54
N ASN A 53 -16.92 -4.23 18.11
CA ASN A 53 -15.89 -4.84 18.95
C ASN A 53 -16.47 -5.37 20.27
N LEU A 54 -17.44 -4.66 20.86
CA LEU A 54 -18.15 -5.11 22.07
C LEU A 54 -19.00 -6.36 21.78
N ALA A 55 -19.79 -6.36 20.70
CA ALA A 55 -20.58 -7.53 20.29
C ALA A 55 -19.70 -8.77 20.03
N TYR A 56 -18.52 -8.58 19.46
CA TYR A 56 -17.54 -9.68 19.31
C TYR A 56 -16.96 -10.15 20.66
N ILE A 57 -16.70 -9.24 21.61
CA ILE A 57 -16.25 -9.62 22.95
C ILE A 57 -17.35 -10.39 23.70
N ASP A 58 -18.61 -9.99 23.55
CA ASP A 58 -19.78 -10.65 24.14
C ASP A 58 -19.96 -12.05 23.54
N PHE A 59 -19.80 -12.22 22.22
CA PHE A 59 -19.74 -13.53 21.57
C PHE A 59 -18.69 -14.45 22.20
N LEU A 60 -17.49 -13.92 22.44
CA LEU A 60 -16.43 -14.70 23.07
C LEU A 60 -16.78 -15.11 24.50
N ASP A 61 -17.48 -14.27 25.27
CA ASP A 61 -18.00 -14.65 26.58
C ASP A 61 -19.09 -15.72 26.51
N ASP A 62 -20.02 -15.61 25.56
CA ASP A 62 -21.12 -16.55 25.37
C ASP A 62 -20.62 -17.97 25.05
N ILE A 63 -19.46 -18.10 24.39
CA ILE A 63 -18.85 -19.39 24.06
C ILE A 63 -17.76 -19.83 25.05
N LYS A 64 -17.64 -19.16 26.21
CA LYS A 64 -16.65 -19.54 27.22
C LYS A 64 -16.93 -20.95 27.74
N GLY A 65 -16.02 -21.89 27.47
CA GLY A 65 -16.19 -23.29 27.85
C GLY A 65 -16.91 -24.15 26.80
N TRP A 66 -17.04 -23.68 25.56
CA TRP A 66 -17.68 -24.42 24.46
C TRP A 66 -17.18 -25.86 24.27
N PHE A 67 -15.94 -26.15 24.70
CA PHE A 67 -15.31 -27.47 24.55
C PHE A 67 -15.41 -28.36 25.80
N ASP A 68 -16.00 -27.88 26.91
CA ASP A 68 -16.05 -28.61 28.18
C ASP A 68 -16.88 -29.91 28.07
N SER A 69 -17.99 -29.85 27.31
CA SER A 69 -18.83 -31.00 27.00
C SER A 69 -18.08 -32.07 26.19
N TYR A 70 -17.11 -31.66 25.36
CA TYR A 70 -16.26 -32.51 24.53
C TYR A 70 -15.01 -33.05 25.25
N GLY A 71 -14.82 -32.72 26.53
CA GLY A 71 -13.68 -33.19 27.33
C GLY A 71 -12.68 -32.11 27.71
N GLY A 72 -12.83 -30.89 27.19
CA GLY A 72 -11.97 -29.76 27.53
C GLY A 72 -10.54 -29.88 27.01
N PHE A 73 -9.69 -28.94 27.41
CA PHE A 73 -8.27 -28.89 27.03
C PHE A 73 -7.37 -29.26 28.22
N LYS A 74 -6.19 -29.84 27.95
CA LYS A 74 -5.29 -30.42 28.98
C LYS A 74 -4.94 -29.47 30.14
N ASP A 75 -4.71 -28.20 29.84
CA ASP A 75 -4.28 -27.22 30.84
C ASP A 75 -5.45 -26.54 31.57
N SER A 76 -6.70 -26.95 31.33
CA SER A 76 -7.91 -26.32 31.88
C SER A 76 -7.99 -24.80 31.60
N VAL A 77 -7.32 -24.35 30.55
CA VAL A 77 -7.36 -22.97 30.07
C VAL A 77 -8.42 -22.86 28.98
N TYR A 78 -9.28 -21.84 29.07
CA TYR A 78 -10.25 -21.57 28.03
C TYR A 78 -9.58 -20.90 26.83
N VAL A 79 -9.82 -21.43 25.63
CA VAL A 79 -9.39 -20.84 24.35
C VAL A 79 -9.77 -19.35 24.28
N VAL A 80 -11.00 -19.04 24.72
CA VAL A 80 -11.55 -17.69 24.83
C VAL A 80 -10.65 -16.75 25.63
N ASP A 81 -10.07 -17.19 26.74
CA ASP A 81 -9.22 -16.33 27.56
C ASP A 81 -7.92 -15.97 26.82
N ALA A 82 -7.37 -16.89 26.01
CA ALA A 82 -6.21 -16.61 25.16
C ALA A 82 -6.53 -15.71 23.96
N LEU A 83 -7.74 -15.81 23.40
CA LEU A 83 -8.25 -14.88 22.39
C LEU A 83 -8.35 -13.47 22.99
N LYS A 84 -9.05 -13.32 24.12
CA LYS A 84 -9.26 -12.05 24.80
C LYS A 84 -7.97 -11.38 25.26
N LYS A 85 -6.96 -12.14 25.64
CA LYS A 85 -5.63 -11.60 25.97
C LYS A 85 -4.96 -10.87 24.79
N ARG A 86 -5.32 -11.22 23.55
CA ARG A 86 -4.72 -10.70 22.32
C ARG A 86 -5.60 -9.66 21.62
N ILE A 87 -6.90 -9.73 21.85
CA ILE A 87 -7.88 -8.78 21.34
C ILE A 87 -7.84 -7.52 22.21
N THR A 88 -7.64 -6.38 21.56
CA THR A 88 -7.85 -5.06 22.17
C THR A 88 -8.89 -4.30 21.38
N ILE A 89 -9.48 -3.24 21.96
CA ILE A 89 -10.41 -2.37 21.21
C ILE A 89 -9.75 -1.79 19.95
N ALA A 90 -8.42 -1.59 19.97
CA ALA A 90 -7.65 -1.06 18.85
C ALA A 90 -7.10 -2.13 17.88
N ASN A 91 -7.13 -3.41 18.28
CA ASN A 91 -6.74 -4.54 17.43
C ASN A 91 -7.58 -5.76 17.83
N PRO A 92 -8.78 -5.89 17.24
CA PRO A 92 -9.74 -6.91 17.65
C PRO A 92 -9.54 -8.25 16.93
N SER A 93 -8.56 -8.35 16.03
CA SER A 93 -8.29 -9.58 15.27
C SER A 93 -7.22 -10.44 15.93
N VAL A 94 -7.45 -11.75 15.92
CA VAL A 94 -6.53 -12.78 16.42
C VAL A 94 -6.65 -14.02 15.54
N THR A 95 -5.51 -14.55 15.10
CA THR A 95 -5.48 -15.74 14.26
C THR A 95 -5.75 -16.99 15.10
N VAL A 96 -6.67 -17.83 14.62
CA VAL A 96 -6.99 -19.14 15.16
C VAL A 96 -6.88 -20.17 14.05
N ASP A 97 -6.02 -21.18 14.24
CA ASP A 97 -5.71 -22.19 13.22
C ASP A 97 -5.50 -23.57 13.85
N LEU A 98 -5.30 -24.58 13.01
CA LEU A 98 -4.80 -25.90 13.43
C LEU A 98 -3.31 -26.04 13.16
N SER A 99 -2.59 -26.61 14.12
CA SER A 99 -1.22 -27.08 13.94
C SER A 99 -1.16 -28.31 13.04
N LEU A 100 0.05 -28.64 12.55
CA LEU A 100 0.33 -29.89 11.83
C LEU A 100 0.01 -31.18 12.63
N SER A 101 -0.22 -31.03 13.93
CA SER A 101 -0.58 -32.12 14.85
C SER A 101 -2.05 -32.07 15.28
N ASP A 102 -2.93 -31.44 14.50
CA ASP A 102 -4.38 -31.30 14.74
C ASP A 102 -4.75 -30.61 16.07
N LYS A 103 -3.82 -29.84 16.64
CA LYS A 103 -4.06 -29.02 17.85
C LYS A 103 -4.51 -27.63 17.46
N LEU A 104 -5.47 -27.08 18.20
CA LEU A 104 -5.94 -25.71 18.02
C LEU A 104 -4.85 -24.73 18.47
N GLN A 105 -4.60 -23.68 17.69
CA GLN A 105 -3.61 -22.65 17.97
C GLN A 105 -4.25 -21.27 17.98
N VAL A 106 -3.90 -20.47 19.00
CA VAL A 106 -4.28 -19.05 19.10
C VAL A 106 -3.00 -18.23 19.22
N GLY A 107 -2.55 -17.68 18.09
CA GLY A 107 -1.21 -17.11 17.98
C GLY A 107 -0.13 -18.15 18.33
N THR A 108 0.53 -17.98 19.47
CA THR A 108 1.57 -18.90 19.97
C THR A 108 1.04 -19.94 20.97
N ASP A 109 -0.17 -19.77 21.47
CA ASP A 109 -0.76 -20.66 22.48
C ASP A 109 -1.34 -21.89 21.76
N THR A 110 -1.05 -23.08 22.27
CA THR A 110 -1.52 -24.35 21.69
C THR A 110 -2.46 -25.05 22.65
N PHE A 111 -3.59 -25.52 22.14
CA PHE A 111 -4.67 -26.15 22.88
C PHE A 111 -4.85 -27.58 22.40
N GLU A 112 -4.55 -28.53 23.29
CA GLU A 112 -4.68 -29.96 23.03
C GLU A 112 -5.88 -30.53 23.79
N PRO A 113 -6.77 -31.31 23.12
CA PRO A 113 -7.88 -31.96 23.79
C PRO A 113 -7.40 -32.83 24.97
N ALA A 114 -8.06 -32.71 26.12
CA ALA A 114 -7.75 -33.55 27.27
C ALA A 114 -8.26 -34.99 27.09
N ASP A 115 -9.38 -35.16 26.39
CA ASP A 115 -9.99 -36.46 26.10
C ASP A 115 -10.55 -36.49 24.66
N GLU A 116 -9.73 -36.93 23.71
CA GLU A 116 -10.14 -37.08 22.31
C GLU A 116 -11.26 -38.10 22.11
N ASN A 117 -11.32 -39.15 22.93
CA ASN A 117 -12.34 -40.19 22.81
C ASN A 117 -13.70 -39.64 23.23
N LYS A 118 -13.75 -38.86 24.30
CA LYS A 118 -14.98 -38.17 24.71
C LYS A 118 -15.45 -37.20 23.64
N CYS A 119 -14.54 -36.43 23.04
CA CYS A 119 -14.86 -35.55 21.92
C CYS A 119 -15.54 -36.31 20.78
N ILE A 120 -14.91 -37.40 20.30
CA ILE A 120 -15.44 -38.28 19.24
C ILE A 120 -16.81 -38.87 19.60
N GLN A 121 -17.01 -39.30 20.85
CA GLN A 121 -18.27 -39.89 21.30
C GLN A 121 -19.40 -38.87 21.34
N VAL A 122 -19.14 -37.65 21.85
CA VAL A 122 -20.15 -36.60 21.98
C VAL A 122 -20.52 -36.02 20.62
N SER A 123 -19.54 -35.77 19.75
CA SER A 123 -19.76 -35.24 18.40
C SER A 123 -20.27 -36.28 17.40
N SER A 124 -20.11 -37.57 17.71
CA SER A 124 -20.29 -38.68 16.74
C SER A 124 -19.43 -38.53 15.48
N THR A 125 -18.27 -37.86 15.57
CA THR A 125 -17.33 -37.69 14.46
C THR A 125 -16.37 -38.86 14.33
N THR A 126 -15.58 -38.88 13.25
CA THR A 126 -14.46 -39.84 13.15
C THR A 126 -13.24 -39.32 13.88
N ARG A 127 -13.01 -38.01 13.84
CA ARG A 127 -11.88 -37.34 14.48
C ARG A 127 -12.34 -36.12 15.24
N CYS A 128 -11.72 -35.85 16.38
CA CYS A 128 -12.02 -34.64 17.17
C CYS A 128 -11.68 -33.34 16.41
N VAL A 129 -10.73 -33.41 15.45
CA VAL A 129 -10.34 -32.27 14.61
C VAL A 129 -11.52 -31.63 13.87
N GLU A 130 -12.52 -32.42 13.46
CA GLU A 130 -13.72 -31.91 12.76
C GLU A 130 -14.50 -30.91 13.63
N VAL A 131 -14.52 -31.12 14.95
CA VAL A 131 -15.16 -30.20 15.92
C VAL A 131 -14.32 -28.92 16.08
N LEU A 132 -13.00 -29.04 16.05
CA LEU A 132 -12.10 -27.89 16.14
C LEU A 132 -12.14 -27.04 14.86
N GLU A 133 -12.22 -27.66 13.69
CA GLU A 133 -12.40 -26.97 12.40
C GLU A 133 -13.70 -26.17 12.37
N GLU A 134 -14.81 -26.75 12.84
CA GLU A 134 -16.09 -26.05 12.91
C GLU A 134 -16.04 -24.84 13.86
N PHE A 135 -15.32 -24.94 14.98
CA PHE A 135 -15.07 -23.79 15.85
C PHE A 135 -14.29 -22.69 15.13
N ILE A 136 -13.21 -23.05 14.41
CA ILE A 136 -12.40 -22.10 13.66
C ILE A 136 -13.26 -21.40 12.61
N GLU A 137 -14.05 -22.15 11.84
CA GLU A 137 -14.92 -21.62 10.80
C GLU A 137 -15.89 -20.58 11.36
N LEU A 138 -16.65 -20.93 12.41
CA LEU A 138 -17.60 -20.01 13.06
C LEU A 138 -16.90 -18.78 13.65
N HIS A 139 -15.77 -18.97 14.34
CA HIS A 139 -15.01 -17.87 14.93
C HIS A 139 -14.50 -16.90 13.87
N VAL A 140 -13.93 -17.42 12.78
CA VAL A 140 -13.38 -16.63 11.67
C VAL A 140 -14.49 -15.88 10.94
N GLU A 141 -15.67 -16.48 10.76
CA GLU A 141 -16.82 -15.78 10.17
C GLU A 141 -17.23 -14.55 10.99
N ILE A 142 -17.37 -14.69 12.32
CA ILE A 142 -17.73 -13.57 13.20
C ILE A 142 -16.62 -12.51 13.28
N GLN A 143 -15.36 -12.95 13.38
CA GLN A 143 -14.23 -12.02 13.36
C GLN A 143 -14.15 -11.24 12.04
N ASN A 144 -14.39 -11.90 10.91
CA ASN A 144 -14.40 -11.24 9.60
C ASN A 144 -15.51 -10.19 9.47
N LEU A 145 -16.69 -10.45 10.05
CA LEU A 145 -17.78 -9.46 10.13
C LEU A 145 -17.35 -8.23 10.92
N GLN A 146 -16.77 -8.45 12.10
CA GLN A 146 -16.29 -7.38 12.98
C GLN A 146 -15.20 -6.53 12.30
N ALA A 147 -14.24 -7.16 11.62
CA ALA A 147 -13.09 -6.50 11.02
C ALA A 147 -13.34 -5.93 9.61
N GLU A 148 -14.53 -6.12 9.03
CA GLU A 148 -14.81 -5.71 7.65
C GLU A 148 -14.61 -4.21 7.40
N PRO A 149 -15.12 -3.28 8.23
CA PRO A 149 -15.02 -1.85 7.95
C PRO A 149 -13.56 -1.37 7.87
N GLU A 150 -12.74 -1.73 8.86
CA GLU A 150 -11.30 -1.40 8.90
C GLU A 150 -10.55 -2.03 7.73
N ARG A 151 -10.87 -3.28 7.38
CA ARG A 151 -10.29 -3.96 6.22
C ARG A 151 -10.65 -3.23 4.93
N LEU A 152 -11.90 -2.82 4.75
CA LEU A 152 -12.33 -2.06 3.57
C LEU A 152 -11.66 -0.68 3.50
N GLU A 153 -11.49 0.00 4.62
CA GLU A 153 -10.76 1.26 4.67
C GLU A 153 -9.28 1.06 4.29
N THR A 154 -8.63 0.04 4.86
CA THR A 154 -7.25 -0.33 4.54
C THR A 154 -7.11 -0.69 3.07
N LEU A 155 -8.00 -1.50 2.52
CA LEU A 155 -8.04 -1.83 1.09
C LEU A 155 -8.24 -0.60 0.21
N LYS A 156 -9.08 0.37 0.61
CA LYS A 156 -9.23 1.64 -0.11
C LYS A 156 -7.94 2.45 -0.08
N LYS A 157 -7.27 2.55 1.08
CA LYS A 157 -5.97 3.23 1.21
C LYS A 157 -4.90 2.56 0.35
N LEU A 158 -4.80 1.23 0.38
CA LEU A 158 -3.86 0.46 -0.44
C LEU A 158 -4.14 0.62 -1.94
N LYS A 159 -5.41 0.57 -2.36
CA LYS A 159 -5.78 0.83 -3.76
C LYS A 159 -5.40 2.23 -4.20
N LYS A 160 -5.61 3.25 -3.35
CA LYS A 160 -5.20 4.63 -3.63
C LYS A 160 -3.68 4.75 -3.73
N LEU A 161 -2.94 4.18 -2.79
CA LEU A 161 -1.48 4.15 -2.81
C LEU A 161 -0.95 3.49 -4.08
N HIS A 162 -1.51 2.34 -4.46
CA HIS A 162 -1.16 1.67 -5.71
C HIS A 162 -1.46 2.55 -6.93
N ALA A 163 -2.63 3.20 -6.96
CA ALA A 163 -3.02 4.11 -8.04
C ALA A 163 -2.19 5.40 -8.10
N ASP A 164 -1.50 5.78 -7.03
CA ASP A 164 -0.55 6.89 -7.03
C ASP A 164 0.87 6.44 -7.45
N TRP A 165 1.33 5.28 -6.96
CA TRP A 165 2.68 4.76 -7.23
C TRP A 165 2.87 4.25 -8.66
N GLU A 166 1.87 3.58 -9.25
CA GLU A 166 2.00 3.05 -10.61
C GLU A 166 2.21 4.17 -11.65
N PRO A 167 1.38 5.24 -11.70
CA PRO A 167 1.60 6.33 -12.64
C PRO A 167 2.89 7.11 -12.33
N PHE A 168 3.28 7.22 -11.06
CA PHE A 168 4.56 7.84 -10.71
C PHE A 168 5.73 7.10 -11.37
N LEU A 169 5.83 5.77 -11.18
CA LEU A 169 6.92 4.98 -11.76
C LEU A 169 6.90 4.97 -13.29
N GLU A 170 5.74 5.21 -13.90
CA GLU A 170 5.58 5.33 -15.35
C GLU A 170 5.90 6.71 -15.91
N GLN A 171 5.56 7.78 -15.20
CA GLN A 171 5.58 9.16 -15.72
C GLN A 171 6.71 10.01 -15.15
N MET A 172 7.33 9.61 -14.05
CA MET A 172 8.45 10.34 -13.47
C MET A 172 9.64 10.43 -14.45
N LYS A 173 10.46 11.47 -14.30
CA LYS A 173 11.74 11.56 -14.99
C LYS A 173 12.66 10.47 -14.44
N GLY A 174 13.49 9.91 -15.29
CA GLY A 174 14.50 8.94 -14.91
C GLY A 174 15.40 9.51 -13.84
N GLN A 175 15.88 8.65 -12.93
CA GLN A 175 16.72 9.09 -11.81
C GLN A 175 18.00 8.26 -11.76
N THR A 176 19.11 8.96 -11.61
CA THR A 176 20.40 8.37 -11.27
C THR A 176 20.43 7.92 -9.80
N GLY A 177 21.46 7.15 -9.43
CA GLY A 177 21.64 6.73 -8.04
C GLY A 177 21.81 7.91 -7.07
N LEU A 178 22.47 9.00 -7.50
CA LEU A 178 22.62 10.21 -6.69
C LEU A 178 21.28 10.91 -6.47
N GLU A 179 20.51 11.10 -7.54
CA GLU A 179 19.19 11.72 -7.47
C GLU A 179 18.25 10.92 -6.57
N LEU A 180 18.29 9.59 -6.63
CA LEU A 180 17.50 8.74 -5.73
C LEU A 180 17.84 8.99 -4.25
N VAL A 181 19.13 9.11 -3.91
CA VAL A 181 19.56 9.41 -2.53
C VAL A 181 19.07 10.79 -2.09
N ILE A 182 19.21 11.80 -2.94
CA ILE A 182 18.78 13.17 -2.64
C ILE A 182 17.26 13.24 -2.47
N ASN A 183 16.51 12.71 -3.43
CA ASN A 183 15.05 12.69 -3.38
C ASN A 183 14.53 11.87 -2.21
N ARG A 184 15.14 10.72 -1.91
CA ARG A 184 14.84 9.93 -0.71
C ARG A 184 14.97 10.76 0.56
N HIS A 185 16.08 11.48 0.70
CA HIS A 185 16.33 12.31 1.88
C HIS A 185 15.37 13.50 1.95
N ALA A 186 15.14 14.17 0.82
CA ALA A 186 14.29 15.36 0.74
C ALA A 186 12.81 15.06 1.01
N TYR A 187 12.33 13.88 0.62
CA TYR A 187 10.93 13.45 0.79
C TYR A 187 10.76 12.39 1.87
N ARG A 188 11.72 12.28 2.79
CA ARG A 188 11.58 11.40 3.95
C ARG A 188 10.37 11.86 4.76
N ASN A 189 9.46 10.94 5.05
CA ASN A 189 8.33 11.19 5.93
C ASN A 189 8.61 10.48 7.26
N ASP A 190 8.63 11.22 8.37
CA ASP A 190 8.97 10.68 9.69
C ASP A 190 7.79 9.91 10.35
N THR A 191 6.71 9.66 9.60
CA THR A 191 5.61 8.80 10.04
C THR A 191 5.89 7.35 9.60
N ASP A 192 5.73 6.38 10.49
CA ASP A 192 5.83 4.91 10.22
C ASP A 192 4.75 4.37 9.23
N THR A 193 4.13 5.25 8.44
CA THR A 193 3.09 4.89 7.48
C THR A 193 3.64 5.00 6.06
N PHE A 194 3.51 3.92 5.30
CA PHE A 194 3.82 3.91 3.87
C PHE A 194 3.01 5.00 3.14
N SER A 195 3.70 6.06 2.73
CA SER A 195 3.09 7.20 2.05
C SER A 195 3.14 7.09 0.52
N GLY A 196 2.37 7.96 -0.12
CA GLY A 196 2.38 8.09 -1.58
C GLY A 196 3.73 8.58 -2.12
N PRO A 197 3.92 8.50 -3.44
CA PRO A 197 5.12 9.02 -4.10
C PRO A 197 5.25 10.55 -3.92
N PRO A 198 6.47 11.10 -4.01
CA PRO A 198 6.68 12.54 -3.92
C PRO A 198 5.99 13.28 -5.08
N ALA A 199 5.54 14.52 -4.86
CA ALA A 199 4.88 15.32 -5.88
C ALA A 199 5.84 15.88 -6.95
N SER A 200 7.13 15.94 -6.63
CA SER A 200 8.19 16.44 -7.50
C SER A 200 9.48 15.65 -7.30
N GLN A 201 10.45 15.91 -8.17
CA GLN A 201 11.77 15.28 -8.20
C GLN A 201 12.82 16.38 -8.34
N TRP A 202 13.85 16.33 -7.51
CA TRP A 202 15.09 17.04 -7.70
C TRP A 202 15.91 16.37 -8.81
N ILE A 203 16.40 17.20 -9.72
CA ILE A 203 17.35 16.82 -10.77
C ILE A 203 18.71 17.34 -10.34
N VAL A 204 19.70 16.48 -10.24
CA VAL A 204 21.05 16.86 -9.78
C VAL A 204 22.08 16.03 -10.51
N LEU A 205 23.00 16.71 -11.21
CA LEU A 205 24.06 16.09 -12.01
C LEU A 205 23.51 14.98 -12.94
N HIS A 206 22.43 15.29 -13.64
CA HIS A 206 21.73 14.34 -14.51
C HIS A 206 22.34 14.34 -15.91
N PRO A 207 22.96 13.24 -16.36
CA PRO A 207 23.50 13.18 -17.71
C PRO A 207 22.35 13.08 -18.72
N ILE A 208 22.46 13.80 -19.83
CA ILE A 208 21.45 13.87 -20.87
C ILE A 208 22.11 13.80 -22.25
N VAL A 209 21.44 13.17 -23.22
CA VAL A 209 21.89 13.14 -24.63
C VAL A 209 20.90 13.97 -25.43
N LEU A 210 21.40 14.96 -26.15
CA LEU A 210 20.56 15.96 -26.81
C LEU A 210 20.99 16.18 -28.26
N ILE A 211 20.08 16.71 -29.07
CA ILE A 211 20.37 17.22 -30.40
C ILE A 211 20.25 18.73 -30.34
N GLU A 212 21.32 19.44 -30.66
CA GLU A 212 21.43 20.88 -30.54
C GLU A 212 21.67 21.53 -31.90
N ASN A 213 20.90 22.58 -32.18
CA ASN A 213 21.12 23.48 -33.30
C ASN A 213 21.74 24.80 -32.83
N VAL A 214 22.94 25.11 -33.30
CA VAL A 214 23.63 26.40 -33.11
C VAL A 214 23.73 27.06 -34.48
N SER A 215 23.01 28.16 -34.68
CA SER A 215 22.87 28.78 -36.00
C SER A 215 24.15 29.43 -36.54
N ALA A 216 25.10 29.72 -35.66
CA ALA A 216 26.37 30.36 -35.98
C ALA A 216 27.50 29.38 -36.26
N ALA A 217 27.27 28.07 -36.12
CA ALA A 217 28.26 27.05 -36.43
C ALA A 217 28.56 26.99 -37.94
N ALA A 218 29.67 26.33 -38.29
CA ALA A 218 30.03 26.13 -39.68
C ALA A 218 28.93 25.38 -40.45
N ASP A 219 28.80 25.65 -41.76
CA ASP A 219 27.79 25.00 -42.59
C ASP A 219 28.00 23.47 -42.59
N GLY A 220 26.94 22.72 -42.32
CA GLY A 220 26.98 21.29 -42.06
C GLY A 220 27.19 20.87 -40.59
N GLU A 221 27.59 21.78 -39.70
CA GLU A 221 27.77 21.54 -38.25
C GLU A 221 26.71 22.23 -37.38
N ASN A 222 25.72 22.88 -38.00
CA ASN A 222 24.66 23.60 -37.29
C ASN A 222 23.88 22.70 -36.35
N THR A 223 23.53 21.48 -36.75
CA THR A 223 22.78 20.51 -35.93
C THR A 223 23.66 19.31 -35.61
N GLN A 224 23.92 19.05 -34.33
CA GLN A 224 24.76 17.93 -33.89
C GLN A 224 24.20 17.27 -32.62
N GLU A 225 24.51 15.99 -32.43
CA GLU A 225 24.36 15.31 -31.16
C GLU A 225 25.38 15.83 -30.13
N ALA A 226 24.92 16.07 -28.91
CA ALA A 226 25.75 16.57 -27.83
C ALA A 226 25.47 15.81 -26.52
N LEU A 227 26.41 15.92 -25.58
CA LEU A 227 26.24 15.42 -24.23
C LEU A 227 25.98 16.60 -23.29
N GLY A 228 24.91 16.52 -22.52
CA GLY A 228 24.58 17.51 -21.50
C GLY A 228 24.70 16.93 -20.09
N LEU A 229 24.84 17.84 -19.14
CA LEU A 229 24.74 17.57 -17.72
C LEU A 229 23.82 18.60 -17.08
N GLU A 230 22.65 18.17 -16.62
CA GLU A 230 21.75 19.00 -15.83
C GLU A 230 22.33 19.15 -14.43
N ILE A 231 22.81 20.35 -14.11
CA ILE A 231 23.52 20.62 -12.85
C ILE A 231 22.51 20.59 -11.70
N ILE A 232 21.39 21.29 -11.87
CA ILE A 232 20.31 21.36 -10.89
C ILE A 232 18.99 21.65 -11.60
N GLY A 233 17.91 21.03 -11.12
CA GLY A 233 16.56 21.28 -11.61
C GLY A 233 15.49 20.66 -10.75
N MET A 234 14.24 20.84 -11.18
CA MET A 234 13.07 20.22 -10.57
C MET A 234 12.11 19.74 -11.65
N ASN A 235 11.43 18.62 -11.39
CA ASN A 235 10.39 18.07 -12.25
C ASN A 235 9.14 17.63 -11.44
N TRP A 236 7.96 17.94 -11.95
CA TRP A 236 6.64 17.59 -11.44
C TRP A 236 6.00 16.58 -12.38
N TRP A 237 5.97 15.32 -11.95
CA TRP A 237 5.50 14.21 -12.78
C TRP A 237 3.99 14.21 -13.02
N LYS A 238 3.18 14.81 -12.13
CA LYS A 238 1.71 14.91 -12.27
C LYS A 238 1.25 15.97 -13.30
N GLN A 239 2.16 16.57 -14.06
CA GLN A 239 1.81 17.50 -15.13
C GLN A 239 1.43 16.70 -16.39
N ASP A 240 0.14 16.69 -16.71
CA ASP A 240 -0.43 15.97 -17.85
C ASP A 240 -0.58 16.81 -19.13
N LYS A 241 -0.49 18.14 -19.01
CA LYS A 241 -0.61 19.05 -20.16
C LYS A 241 0.71 19.10 -20.93
N TRP A 242 0.71 18.55 -22.15
CA TRP A 242 1.89 18.50 -23.02
C TRP A 242 2.52 19.87 -23.32
N TYR A 243 1.76 20.96 -23.22
CA TYR A 243 2.21 22.33 -23.51
C TYR A 243 2.63 23.13 -22.27
N VAL A 244 2.47 22.56 -21.06
CA VAL A 244 2.90 23.20 -19.81
C VAL A 244 4.18 22.52 -19.35
N PRO A 245 5.24 23.28 -19.03
CA PRO A 245 6.46 22.68 -18.50
C PRO A 245 6.16 21.87 -17.24
N SER A 246 6.56 20.60 -17.24
CA SER A 246 6.60 19.74 -16.06
C SER A 246 7.80 20.05 -15.18
N GLY A 247 8.79 20.81 -15.64
CA GLY A 247 9.98 21.13 -14.85
C GLY A 247 10.94 22.06 -15.57
N ALA A 248 12.04 22.38 -14.89
CA ALA A 248 13.13 23.15 -15.48
C ALA A 248 14.47 22.78 -14.83
N SER A 249 15.56 22.98 -15.57
CA SER A 249 16.93 22.77 -15.09
C SER A 249 17.91 23.80 -15.67
N VAL A 250 19.01 23.97 -14.94
CA VAL A 250 20.23 24.62 -15.43
C VAL A 250 21.20 23.53 -15.85
N LEU A 251 21.80 23.65 -17.02
CA LEU A 251 22.68 22.62 -17.56
C LEU A 251 23.96 23.17 -18.18
N ALA A 252 24.93 22.28 -18.34
CA ALA A 252 26.06 22.46 -19.24
C ALA A 252 25.94 21.48 -20.40
N VAL A 253 26.36 21.88 -21.60
CA VAL A 253 26.37 21.06 -22.82
C VAL A 253 27.79 21.02 -23.35
N TYR A 254 28.20 19.85 -23.81
CA TYR A 254 29.46 19.62 -24.51
C TYR A 254 29.20 19.12 -25.93
N SER A 255 29.74 19.83 -26.93
CA SER A 255 29.75 19.44 -28.34
C SER A 255 31.07 19.84 -28.98
N ASP A 256 31.69 18.94 -29.74
CA ASP A 256 32.94 19.22 -30.49
C ASP A 256 32.57 19.85 -31.84
N ARG A 257 32.71 21.18 -31.95
CA ARG A 257 32.35 21.97 -33.14
C ARG A 257 33.53 22.82 -33.59
N THR A 258 33.66 23.01 -34.90
CA THR A 258 34.66 23.94 -35.43
C THR A 258 34.17 25.38 -35.19
N ASP A 259 35.06 26.23 -34.65
CA ASP A 259 34.83 27.68 -34.45
C ASP A 259 33.75 28.08 -33.42
N VAL A 260 33.28 27.15 -32.59
CA VAL A 260 32.36 27.41 -31.46
C VAL A 260 32.97 26.82 -30.18
N ASP A 261 32.74 27.44 -29.03
CA ASP A 261 33.22 26.90 -27.74
C ASP A 261 32.63 25.51 -27.49
N ASP A 262 33.47 24.56 -27.08
CA ASP A 262 33.02 23.17 -26.87
C ASP A 262 31.99 23.03 -25.74
N VAL A 263 32.01 23.95 -24.77
CA VAL A 263 31.17 23.91 -23.57
C VAL A 263 30.24 25.12 -23.53
N GLY A 264 28.94 24.84 -23.54
CA GLY A 264 27.88 25.82 -23.39
C GLY A 264 27.13 25.67 -22.07
N TYR A 265 26.54 26.76 -21.61
CA TYR A 265 25.64 26.74 -20.44
C TYR A 265 24.24 27.16 -20.85
N GLY A 266 23.23 26.58 -20.20
CA GLY A 266 21.87 26.73 -20.67
C GLY A 266 20.79 26.49 -19.64
N LEU A 267 19.57 26.71 -20.11
CA LEU A 267 18.33 26.41 -19.40
C LEU A 267 17.54 25.38 -20.18
N ALA A 268 16.93 24.45 -19.46
CA ALA A 268 16.02 23.45 -20.00
C ALA A 268 14.64 23.57 -19.37
N LEU A 269 13.63 23.26 -20.16
CA LEU A 269 12.25 23.03 -19.74
C LEU A 269 11.90 21.58 -20.05
N HIS A 270 11.35 20.90 -19.04
CA HIS A 270 10.87 19.52 -19.16
C HIS A 270 9.38 19.51 -19.46
N PHE A 271 8.93 18.55 -20.26
CA PHE A 271 7.54 18.32 -20.59
C PHE A 271 7.23 16.84 -20.46
N LEU A 272 6.14 16.53 -19.75
CA LEU A 272 5.71 15.16 -19.45
C LEU A 272 6.85 14.31 -18.84
N SER A 273 7.81 14.95 -18.17
CA SER A 273 9.07 14.39 -17.65
C SER A 273 10.03 13.74 -18.67
N ASN A 274 9.57 13.43 -19.88
CA ASN A 274 10.33 12.64 -20.85
C ASN A 274 10.94 13.49 -21.97
N TYR A 275 10.38 14.66 -22.24
CA TYR A 275 10.85 15.55 -23.30
C TYR A 275 11.49 16.78 -22.68
N THR A 276 12.61 17.21 -23.24
CA THR A 276 13.31 18.42 -22.78
C THR A 276 13.61 19.31 -23.97
N PHE A 277 13.28 20.59 -23.83
CA PHE A 277 13.64 21.64 -24.77
C PHE A 277 14.47 22.66 -24.03
N GLY A 278 15.52 23.16 -24.64
CA GLY A 278 16.36 24.14 -23.97
C GLY A 278 17.07 25.07 -24.91
N TYR A 279 17.71 26.03 -24.28
CA TYR A 279 18.53 27.05 -24.89
C TYR A 279 19.90 27.03 -24.23
N THR A 280 20.93 27.23 -25.03
CA THR A 280 22.34 27.18 -24.64
C THR A 280 23.06 28.39 -25.21
N ASN A 281 24.12 28.81 -24.54
CA ASN A 281 25.05 29.80 -25.05
C ASN A 281 26.48 29.25 -24.95
N HIS A 282 27.18 29.24 -26.08
CA HIS A 282 28.55 28.77 -26.25
C HIS A 282 29.45 29.97 -26.57
N GLY A 283 29.91 30.67 -25.54
CA GLY A 283 30.88 31.77 -25.73
C GLY A 283 30.33 32.99 -26.48
N GLY A 284 29.01 33.18 -26.51
CA GLY A 284 28.35 34.23 -27.30
C GLY A 284 27.48 33.70 -28.44
N GLU A 285 27.60 32.42 -28.78
CA GLU A 285 26.79 31.79 -29.82
C GLU A 285 25.60 31.03 -29.24
N ASP A 286 24.42 31.32 -29.78
CA ASP A 286 23.14 30.84 -29.25
C ASP A 286 22.72 29.51 -29.88
N GLY A 287 22.30 28.58 -29.03
CA GLY A 287 21.81 27.26 -29.40
C GLY A 287 20.42 26.96 -28.86
N VAL A 288 19.70 26.09 -29.57
CA VAL A 288 18.47 25.46 -29.08
C VAL A 288 18.60 23.95 -29.20
N PHE A 289 18.05 23.23 -28.23
CA PHE A 289 18.15 21.77 -28.23
C PHE A 289 16.87 21.06 -27.86
N VAL A 290 16.83 19.79 -28.26
CA VAL A 290 15.80 18.83 -27.89
C VAL A 290 16.43 17.57 -27.32
N SER A 291 15.76 16.96 -26.36
CA SER A 291 16.20 15.70 -25.75
C SER A 291 15.03 14.84 -25.32
N VAL A 292 15.28 13.52 -25.27
CA VAL A 292 14.41 12.52 -24.67
C VAL A 292 15.11 11.84 -23.51
N ASP A 293 14.36 11.49 -22.47
CA ASP A 293 14.91 10.80 -21.31
C ASP A 293 15.24 9.32 -21.63
N VAL A 294 16.52 9.08 -21.91
CA VAL A 294 17.05 7.74 -22.17
C VAL A 294 17.33 6.95 -20.89
N ILE A 295 17.56 7.61 -19.75
CA ILE A 295 17.84 6.94 -18.47
C ILE A 295 16.63 6.11 -18.06
N LYS A 296 15.44 6.67 -18.25
CA LYS A 296 14.18 6.01 -17.96
C LYS A 296 14.00 4.66 -18.69
N LEU A 297 14.57 4.50 -19.88
CA LEU A 297 14.50 3.25 -20.65
C LEU A 297 15.30 2.10 -20.01
N PHE A 298 16.37 2.44 -19.26
CA PHE A 298 17.24 1.47 -18.59
C PHE A 298 16.96 1.35 -17.10
N GLN A 299 15.99 2.11 -16.58
CA GLN A 299 15.71 2.18 -15.16
C GLN A 299 14.81 1.04 -14.70
N ASP A 300 15.26 0.35 -13.65
CA ASP A 300 14.48 -0.68 -12.99
C ASP A 300 13.46 -0.06 -12.03
N LYS A 301 12.18 -0.08 -12.43
CA LYS A 301 11.05 0.43 -11.63
C LYS A 301 11.02 -0.16 -10.21
N LYS A 302 11.40 -1.43 -10.04
CA LYS A 302 11.40 -2.10 -8.74
C LYS A 302 12.46 -1.51 -7.82
N LYS A 303 13.68 -1.28 -8.31
CA LYS A 303 14.76 -0.67 -7.52
C LYS A 303 14.43 0.76 -7.09
N VAL A 304 13.77 1.51 -7.97
CA VAL A 304 13.29 2.87 -7.66
C VAL A 304 12.28 2.83 -6.54
N PHE A 305 11.26 1.98 -6.68
CA PHE A 305 10.24 1.80 -5.67
C PHE A 305 10.84 1.39 -4.32
N GLU A 306 11.75 0.41 -4.31
CA GLU A 306 12.45 -0.04 -3.10
C GLU A 306 13.29 1.08 -2.45
N SER A 307 13.95 1.92 -3.25
CA SER A 307 14.70 3.08 -2.75
C SER A 307 13.80 4.04 -1.98
N TYR A 308 12.61 4.37 -2.52
CA TYR A 308 11.66 5.22 -1.81
C TYR A 308 10.98 4.52 -0.64
N LYS A 309 10.65 3.23 -0.76
CA LYS A 309 10.07 2.46 0.34
C LYS A 309 10.95 2.51 1.58
N SER A 310 12.27 2.29 1.42
CA SER A 310 13.24 2.38 2.52
C SER A 310 13.37 3.78 3.15
N ALA A 311 12.75 4.80 2.57
CA ALA A 311 12.66 6.14 3.15
C ALA A 311 11.53 6.27 4.18
N PHE A 312 10.57 5.36 4.14
CA PHE A 312 9.37 5.31 4.98
C PHE A 312 9.42 4.18 6.01
N ASP A 313 10.46 3.34 5.95
CA ASP A 313 10.86 2.36 6.97
C ASP A 313 11.95 2.97 7.86
#